data_AF-A0A3M1FTH3-F1
#
_entry.id   AF-A0A3M1FTH3-F1
#
_cell.length_a   1.000
_cell.length_b   1.000
_cell.length_c   1.000
_cell.angle_alpha   90.00
_cell.angle_beta   90.00
_cell.angle_gamma   90.00
#
_symmetry.space_group_name_H-M   'P 1'
#
loop_
_entity.id
_entity.type
_entity.pdbx_description
1 polymer ?
#
loop_
_entity_poly.entity_id
_entity_poly.type
_entity_poly.pdbx_seq_one_letter_code
_entity_poly.pdbx_strand_id
1 'polypeptide(L)'
;GRTIFTYSHDNSVQAVMQKLVDGAAVDSLVYEFMAERDPDVRAKTRIVARWGPYGINPVVVQPQLDPALKDALRESLLTMHEDPNGAQILAQIGVDRFLPPDATNYDQVVHMRAVVARRP
;
A
#
# COMPACT_ATOMS: atom_id res chain seq x y z
N GLY A 1 25.66 -6.17 4.64
CA GLY A 1 24.76 -5.92 5.78
C GLY A 1 23.89 -7.13 6.03
N ARG A 2 23.26 -7.23 7.20
CA ARG A 2 22.27 -8.27 7.54
C ARG A 2 20.87 -7.74 7.26
N THR A 3 20.00 -8.56 6.68
CA THR A 3 18.59 -8.23 6.45
C THR A 3 17.70 -9.08 7.35
N ILE A 4 16.63 -8.49 7.88
CA ILE A 4 15.56 -9.18 8.62
C ILE A 4 14.21 -8.79 8.03
N PHE A 5 13.18 -9.61 8.24
CA PHE A 5 11.83 -9.36 7.78
C PHE A 5 10.91 -9.17 8.99
N THR A 6 10.30 -7.98 9.12
CA THR A 6 9.33 -7.67 10.18
C THR A 6 7.89 -8.05 9.82
N TYR A 7 7.66 -8.44 8.56
CA TYR A 7 6.36 -8.80 7.99
C TYR A 7 5.25 -7.74 8.17
N SER A 8 5.62 -6.50 8.47
CA SER A 8 4.74 -5.36 8.67
C SER A 8 5.53 -4.06 8.47
N HIS A 9 4.96 -3.13 7.72
CA HIS A 9 5.53 -1.80 7.50
C HIS A 9 5.65 -1.03 8.83
N ASP A 10 4.62 -1.09 9.67
CA ASP A 10 4.58 -0.45 10.98
C ASP A 10 5.72 -0.95 11.88
N ASN A 11 5.90 -2.28 11.93
CA ASN A 11 6.98 -2.89 12.69
C ASN A 11 8.36 -2.50 12.13
N SER A 12 8.48 -2.34 10.81
CA SER A 12 9.71 -1.86 10.17
C SER A 12 10.04 -0.42 10.57
N VAL A 13 9.04 0.48 10.60
CA VAL A 13 9.23 1.86 11.08
C VAL A 13 9.62 1.87 12.56
N GLN A 14 8.92 1.09 13.39
CA GLN A 14 9.23 0.96 14.81
C GLN A 14 10.65 0.41 15.07
N ALA A 15 11.10 -0.56 14.27
CA ALA A 15 12.44 -1.10 14.38
C ALA A 15 13.52 -0.04 14.11
N VAL A 16 13.28 0.88 13.18
CA VAL A 16 14.18 2.03 12.94
C VAL A 16 14.12 3.01 14.11
N MET A 17 12.92 3.37 14.58
CA MET A 17 12.74 4.31 15.72
C MET A 17 13.42 3.80 17.00
N GLN A 18 13.40 2.49 17.22
CA GLN A 18 14.01 1.82 18.37
C GLN A 18 15.49 1.45 18.13
N LYS A 19 16.07 1.83 16.99
CA LYS A 19 17.46 1.56 16.61
C LYS A 19 17.82 0.07 16.58
N LEU A 20 16.85 -0.79 16.29
CA LEU A 20 17.05 -2.23 16.08
C LEU A 20 17.64 -2.51 14.69
N VAL A 21 17.40 -1.62 13.73
CA VAL A 21 17.96 -1.64 12.37
C VAL A 21 18.36 -0.23 11.94
N ASP A 22 19.31 -0.12 11.01
CA ASP A 22 19.81 1.16 10.49
C ASP A 22 18.85 1.83 9.49
N GLY A 23 17.96 1.06 8.88
CA GLY A 23 16.99 1.54 7.89
C GLY A 23 16.00 0.47 7.47
N ALA A 24 14.89 0.90 6.88
CA ALA A 24 13.85 0.02 6.35
C ALA A 24 13.26 0.60 5.06
N ALA A 25 12.85 -0.28 4.14
CA ALA A 25 12.02 0.07 3.00
C ALA A 25 10.56 -0.21 3.35
N VAL A 26 9.70 0.81 3.26
CA VAL A 26 8.29 0.73 3.65
C VAL A 26 7.41 1.43 2.61
N ASP A 27 6.13 1.09 2.59
CA ASP A 27 5.13 1.80 1.80
C ASP A 27 4.99 3.25 2.30
N SER A 28 4.98 4.22 1.38
CA SER A 28 4.89 5.63 1.72
C SER A 28 3.57 6.00 2.37
N LEU A 29 2.45 5.38 1.97
CA LEU A 29 1.14 5.68 2.55
C LEU A 29 1.07 5.22 4.00
N VAL A 30 1.64 4.05 4.31
CA VAL A 30 1.74 3.57 5.70
C VAL A 30 2.63 4.50 6.52
N TYR A 31 3.80 4.91 6.00
CA TYR A 31 4.68 5.82 6.71
C TYR A 31 4.01 7.16 7.01
N GLU A 32 3.37 7.79 6.03
CA GLU A 32 2.68 9.07 6.23
C GLU A 32 1.48 8.92 7.17
N PHE A 33 0.68 7.85 7.05
CA PHE A 33 -0.42 7.54 7.96
C PHE A 33 0.02 7.42 9.42
N MET A 34 1.15 6.72 9.67
CA MET A 34 1.77 6.63 10.98
C MET A 34 2.27 8.00 11.46
N ALA A 35 2.95 8.75 10.59
CA ALA A 35 3.55 10.04 10.90
C ALA A 35 2.55 11.16 11.18
N GLU A 36 1.33 11.07 10.65
CA GLU A 36 0.22 11.95 10.98
C GLU A 36 -0.36 11.68 12.38
N ARG A 37 -0.25 10.44 12.86
CA ARG A 37 -0.82 9.99 14.14
C ARG A 37 0.19 10.02 15.29
N ASP A 38 1.45 9.81 14.98
CA ASP A 38 2.55 9.81 15.94
C ASP A 38 3.69 10.73 15.46
N PRO A 39 3.84 11.93 16.05
CA PRO A 39 4.93 12.86 15.74
C PRO A 39 6.34 12.25 15.93
N ASP A 40 6.49 11.23 16.79
CA ASP A 40 7.78 10.60 17.03
C ASP A 40 8.30 9.88 15.78
N VAL A 41 7.41 9.44 14.87
CA VAL A 41 7.82 8.80 13.61
C VAL A 41 8.74 9.74 12.83
N ARG A 42 8.36 11.01 12.64
CA ARG A 42 9.21 11.99 11.93
C ARG A 42 10.39 12.46 12.78
N ALA A 43 10.26 12.47 14.10
CA ALA A 43 11.35 12.90 14.99
C ALA A 43 12.49 11.86 15.09
N LYS A 44 12.16 10.56 15.00
CA LYS A 44 13.10 9.44 15.20
C LYS A 44 13.49 8.73 13.90
N THR A 45 12.90 9.10 12.77
CA THR A 45 13.26 8.55 11.45
C THR A 45 13.54 9.67 10.45
N ARG A 46 14.20 9.34 9.34
CA ARG A 46 14.42 10.28 8.24
C ARG A 46 14.29 9.53 6.91
N ILE A 47 13.55 10.12 5.98
CA ILE A 47 13.44 9.60 4.61
C ILE A 47 14.77 9.85 3.89
N VAL A 48 15.44 8.77 3.49
CA VAL A 48 16.73 8.84 2.76
C VAL A 48 16.55 8.77 1.24
N ALA A 49 15.49 8.13 0.78
CA ALA A 49 15.14 7.96 -0.62
C ALA A 49 13.64 7.70 -0.76
N ARG A 50 13.08 8.03 -1.93
CA ARG A 50 11.72 7.69 -2.36
C ARG A 50 11.78 7.17 -3.79
N TRP A 51 10.93 6.21 -4.12
CA TRP A 51 10.81 5.62 -5.46
C TRP A 51 9.34 5.57 -5.87
N GLY A 52 9.08 5.59 -7.18
CA GLY A 52 7.74 5.59 -7.75
C GLY A 52 7.47 6.79 -8.66
N PRO A 53 6.19 7.07 -8.97
CA PRO A 53 5.00 6.43 -8.42
C PRO A 53 4.84 4.96 -8.83
N TYR A 54 4.23 4.17 -7.95
CA TYR A 54 3.81 2.79 -8.22
C TYR A 54 2.30 2.66 -8.01
N GLY A 55 1.66 1.77 -8.76
CA GLY A 55 0.23 1.49 -8.58
C GLY A 55 -0.09 1.02 -7.16
N ILE A 56 -1.18 1.55 -6.60
CA ILE A 56 -1.75 1.11 -5.31
C ILE A 56 -2.15 -0.37 -5.38
N ASN A 57 -2.15 -1.07 -4.24
CA ASN A 57 -2.56 -2.48 -4.20
C ASN A 57 -4.00 -2.67 -4.72
N PRO A 58 -4.23 -3.57 -5.71
CA PRO A 58 -5.57 -3.81 -6.25
C PRO A 58 -6.43 -4.66 -5.31
N VAL A 59 -7.74 -4.51 -5.44
CA VAL A 59 -8.70 -5.54 -5.02
C VAL A 59 -8.80 -6.59 -6.13
N VAL A 60 -8.56 -7.85 -5.80
CA VAL A 60 -8.63 -8.98 -6.74
C VAL A 60 -9.66 -9.99 -6.27
N VAL A 61 -10.32 -10.64 -7.23
CA VAL A 61 -11.28 -11.72 -6.98
C VAL A 61 -10.83 -12.99 -7.71
N GLN A 62 -11.33 -14.14 -7.27
CA GLN A 62 -11.08 -15.40 -7.95
C GLN A 62 -11.55 -15.35 -9.42
N PRO A 63 -10.78 -15.90 -10.39
CA PRO A 63 -11.12 -15.79 -11.82
C PRO A 63 -12.47 -16.41 -12.20
N GLN A 64 -12.90 -17.43 -11.45
CA GLN A 64 -14.14 -18.18 -11.67
C GLN A 64 -15.28 -17.74 -10.75
N LEU A 65 -15.17 -16.55 -10.14
CA LEU A 65 -16.28 -15.99 -9.36
C LEU A 65 -17.52 -15.84 -10.23
N ASP A 66 -18.69 -16.13 -9.66
CA ASP A 66 -19.97 -15.90 -10.31
C ASP A 66 -20.02 -14.47 -10.90
N PRO A 67 -20.32 -14.32 -12.21
CA PRO A 67 -20.27 -13.01 -12.87
C PRO A 67 -21.17 -11.96 -12.21
N ALA A 68 -22.36 -12.34 -11.75
CA ALA A 68 -23.27 -11.39 -11.11
C ALA A 68 -22.74 -10.92 -9.76
N LEU A 69 -22.16 -11.82 -8.96
CA LEU A 69 -21.49 -11.44 -7.71
C LEU A 69 -20.25 -10.57 -7.97
N LYS A 70 -19.45 -10.88 -9.00
CA LYS A 70 -18.29 -10.06 -9.38
C LYS A 70 -18.69 -8.63 -9.74
N ASP A 71 -19.75 -8.47 -10.53
CA ASP A 71 -20.25 -7.15 -10.93
C ASP A 71 -20.86 -6.40 -9.74
N ALA A 72 -21.58 -7.09 -8.85
CA ALA A 72 -22.11 -6.50 -7.62
C ALA A 72 -21.00 -5.98 -6.69
N LEU A 73 -19.92 -6.75 -6.50
CA LEU A 73 -18.74 -6.32 -5.71
C LEU A 73 -18.05 -5.11 -6.34
N ARG A 74 -17.85 -5.13 -7.66
CA ARG A 74 -17.23 -4.03 -8.40
C ARG A 74 -18.05 -2.75 -8.23
N GLU A 75 -19.35 -2.82 -8.48
CA GLU A 75 -20.24 -1.66 -8.38
C GLU A 75 -20.25 -1.08 -6.98
N SER A 76 -20.36 -1.96 -5.96
CA SER A 76 -20.38 -1.56 -4.56
C SER A 76 -19.10 -0.80 -4.16
N LEU A 77 -17.92 -1.24 -4.62
CA LEU A 77 -16.65 -0.57 -4.32
C LEU A 77 -16.51 0.76 -5.07
N LEU A 78 -16.89 0.80 -6.35
CA LEU A 78 -16.77 2.01 -7.18
C LEU A 78 -17.70 3.13 -6.70
N THR A 79 -18.90 2.79 -6.24
CA THR A 79 -19.89 3.76 -5.73
C THR A 79 -19.84 3.94 -4.21
N MET A 80 -18.92 3.28 -3.50
CA MET A 80 -18.80 3.34 -2.04
C MET A 80 -18.65 4.77 -1.50
N HIS A 81 -18.01 5.66 -2.28
CA HIS A 81 -17.82 7.07 -1.93
C HIS A 81 -19.10 7.92 -2.05
N GLU A 82 -20.15 7.42 -2.70
CA GLU A 82 -21.44 8.09 -2.87
C GLU A 82 -22.41 7.76 -1.72
N ASP A 83 -22.17 6.67 -0.99
CA ASP A 83 -22.92 6.28 0.21
C ASP A 83 -22.29 6.91 1.47
N PRO A 84 -23.05 7.59 2.35
CA PRO A 84 -22.50 8.22 3.55
C PRO A 84 -21.75 7.26 4.49
N ASN A 85 -22.21 6.01 4.63
CA ASN A 85 -21.51 5.01 5.44
C ASN A 85 -20.24 4.53 4.74
N GLY A 86 -20.31 4.25 3.43
CA GLY A 86 -19.15 3.95 2.61
C GLY A 86 -18.06 5.04 2.65
N ALA A 87 -18.44 6.31 2.52
CA ALA A 87 -17.52 7.44 2.64
C ALA A 87 -16.85 7.53 4.02
N GLN A 88 -17.57 7.22 5.10
CA GLN A 88 -16.99 7.16 6.45
C GLN A 88 -15.96 6.02 6.59
N ILE A 89 -16.26 4.84 6.04
CA ILE A 89 -15.33 3.70 6.05
C ILE A 89 -14.07 4.03 5.25
N LEU A 90 -14.23 4.62 4.05
CA LEU A 90 -13.13 5.06 3.18
C LEU A 90 -12.21 6.07 3.91
N ALA A 91 -12.78 7.06 4.59
CA ALA A 91 -12.02 8.04 5.35
C ALA A 91 -11.22 7.41 6.51
N GLN A 92 -11.77 6.40 7.19
CA GLN A 92 -11.07 5.71 8.30
C GLN A 92 -9.81 4.98 7.83
N ILE A 93 -9.80 4.50 6.59
CA ILE A 93 -8.65 3.81 5.98
C ILE A 93 -7.78 4.73 5.09
N GLY A 94 -8.10 6.03 5.04
CA GLY A 94 -7.33 7.02 4.26
C GLY A 94 -7.45 6.85 2.74
N VAL A 95 -8.61 6.38 2.24
CA VAL A 95 -8.89 6.21 0.81
C VAL A 95 -9.98 7.18 0.39
N ASP A 96 -9.82 7.85 -0.75
CA ASP A 96 -10.86 8.77 -1.26
C ASP A 96 -11.99 8.01 -1.98
N ARG A 97 -11.62 7.09 -2.88
CA ARG A 97 -12.54 6.25 -3.66
C ARG A 97 -11.78 5.13 -4.37
N PHE A 98 -12.51 4.13 -4.82
CA PHE A 98 -12.00 3.14 -5.77
C PHE A 98 -12.19 3.64 -7.22
N LEU A 99 -11.29 3.20 -8.10
CA LEU A 99 -11.35 3.49 -9.53
C LEU A 99 -11.41 2.18 -10.33
N PRO A 100 -11.97 2.20 -11.56
CA PRO A 100 -11.87 1.07 -12.46
C PRO A 100 -10.41 0.64 -12.65
N PRO A 101 -10.14 -0.67 -12.77
CA PRO A 101 -8.78 -1.15 -12.88
C PRO A 101 -8.15 -0.69 -14.21
N ASP A 102 -6.97 -0.08 -14.12
CA ASP A 102 -6.07 0.15 -15.25
C ASP A 102 -4.85 -0.74 -15.07
N ALA A 103 -4.66 -1.68 -16.01
CA ALA A 103 -3.55 -2.63 -15.96
C ALA A 103 -2.18 -1.94 -16.06
N THR A 104 -2.11 -0.78 -16.74
CA THR A 104 -0.86 -0.03 -16.95
C THR A 104 -0.29 0.54 -15.65
N ASN A 105 -1.12 0.70 -14.62
CA ASN A 105 -0.69 1.11 -13.27
C ASN A 105 0.32 0.12 -12.65
N TYR A 106 0.38 -1.12 -13.14
CA TYR A 106 1.24 -2.19 -12.63
C TYR A 106 2.45 -2.50 -13.53
N ASP A 107 2.63 -1.78 -14.64
CA ASP A 107 3.74 -2.03 -15.56
C ASP A 107 5.11 -1.88 -14.88
N GLN A 108 5.22 -0.94 -13.94
CA GLN A 108 6.45 -0.72 -13.16
C GLN A 108 6.83 -1.94 -12.31
N VAL A 109 5.86 -2.59 -11.65
CA VAL A 109 6.14 -3.79 -10.85
C VAL A 109 6.46 -5.00 -11.73
N VAL A 110 5.85 -5.09 -12.91
CA VAL A 110 6.22 -6.09 -13.93
C VAL A 110 7.66 -5.89 -14.39
N HIS A 111 8.06 -4.64 -14.67
CA HIS A 111 9.43 -4.31 -15.04
C HIS A 111 10.43 -4.64 -13.91
N MET A 112 10.14 -4.22 -12.68
CA MET A 112 10.97 -4.52 -11.52
C MET A 112 11.17 -6.02 -11.31
N ARG A 113 10.09 -6.81 -11.42
CA ARG A 113 10.17 -8.27 -11.33
C ARG A 113 11.12 -8.85 -12.39
N ALA A 114 11.06 -8.36 -13.63
CA ALA A 114 11.94 -8.82 -14.70
C ALA A 114 13.41 -8.49 -14.43
N VAL A 115 13.70 -7.32 -13.84
CA VAL A 115 15.07 -6.94 -13.44
C VAL A 115 15.59 -7.82 -12.30
N VAL A 116 14.77 -8.05 -11.26
CA VAL A 116 15.17 -8.87 -10.11
C VAL A 116 15.38 -10.33 -10.51
N ALA A 117 14.51 -10.89 -11.36
CA ALA A 117 14.63 -12.28 -11.83
C ALA A 117 15.87 -12.55 -12.68
N ARG A 118 16.53 -11.50 -13.21
CA ARG A 118 17.77 -11.61 -14.00
C ARG A 118 19.03 -11.48 -13.15
N ARG A 119 18.91 -11.19 -11.86
CA ARG A 119 20.06 -11.17 -10.95
C ARG A 119 20.42 -12.61 -10.57
N PRO A 120 21.70 -13.01 -10.67
CA PRO A 120 22.15 -14.35 -10.32
C PRO A 120 21.94 -14.65 -8.82
#